data_AF-R6RBI1-F1
#
_entry.id   AF-R6RBI1-F1
#
_cell.length_a   1.000
_cell.length_b   1.000
_cell.length_c   1.000
_cell.angle_alpha   90.00
_cell.angle_beta   90.00
_cell.angle_gamma   90.00
#
_symmetry.space_group_name_H-M   'P 1'
#
loop_
_entity.id
_entity.type
_entity.pdbx_description
1 polymer ?
#
loop_
_entity_poly.entity_id
_entity_poly.type
_entity_poly.pdbx_seq_one_letter_code
_entity_poly.pdbx_strand_id
1 'polypeptide(L)'
;MNNKNYQVEKLCGFYVSDWHLTTTILPYINSKIDEKTKVITILENNIEENIKVLMKKLNLKNKNEILRIRWTSVDSKKYTDIENILNTEITKNAENIILISGNKNYIEIINSNINKWLEKANIKSIKIIDFFEVTEFNNNIVNILDGHDKILNTSGEREISEVFDGYQDFKNVANNN
;
A
#
# COMPACT_ATOMS: atom_id res chain seq x y z
N MET A 1 18.93 9.32 17.56
CA MET A 1 18.16 8.08 17.30
C MET A 1 16.83 8.21 18.02
N ASN A 2 15.75 8.49 17.29
CA ASN A 2 14.41 8.49 17.89
C ASN A 2 13.97 7.04 18.07
N ASN A 3 13.76 6.61 19.31
CA ASN A 3 13.15 5.32 19.63
C ASN A 3 11.71 5.33 19.12
N LYS A 4 11.51 4.94 17.87
CA LYS A 4 10.17 4.65 17.35
C LYS A 4 9.68 3.38 18.03
N ASN A 5 8.64 3.49 18.84
CA ASN A 5 8.01 2.36 19.54
C ASN A 5 7.11 1.50 18.62
N TYR A 6 7.21 1.70 17.30
CA TYR A 6 6.38 1.04 16.29
C TYR A 6 7.27 0.48 15.17
N GLN A 7 6.90 -0.66 14.62
CA GLN A 7 7.52 -1.25 13.42
C GLN A 7 6.70 -0.89 12.19
N VAL A 8 7.35 -0.31 11.17
CA VAL A 8 6.74 -0.08 9.85
C VAL A 8 7.42 -0.98 8.85
N GLU A 9 6.64 -1.77 8.13
CA GLU A 9 7.11 -2.45 6.91
C GLU A 9 6.47 -1.74 5.70
N LYS A 10 7.29 -1.33 4.74
CA LYS A 10 6.86 -0.62 3.54
C LYS A 10 7.02 -1.52 2.32
N LEU A 11 5.93 -1.71 1.59
CA LEU A 11 5.92 -2.43 0.32
C LEU A 11 5.57 -1.46 -0.79
N CYS A 12 6.16 -1.64 -1.96
CA CYS A 12 5.68 -1.00 -3.18
C CYS A 12 4.96 -2.01 -4.07
N GLY A 13 4.09 -1.53 -4.95
CA GLY A 13 3.49 -2.30 -6.03
C GLY A 13 3.30 -1.41 -7.24
N PHE A 14 3.08 -2.01 -8.40
CA PHE A 14 2.89 -1.25 -9.64
C PHE A 14 1.63 -1.70 -10.36
N TYR A 15 0.91 -0.75 -10.96
CA TYR A 15 -0.28 -1.08 -11.74
C TYR A 15 -0.41 -0.27 -13.03
N VAL A 16 -0.99 -0.92 -14.05
CA VAL A 16 -1.20 -0.32 -15.37
C VAL A 16 -2.65 0.14 -15.61
N SER A 17 -3.56 -0.25 -14.70
CA SER A 17 -4.98 0.12 -14.70
C SER A 17 -5.62 -0.27 -13.37
N ASP A 18 -6.81 0.27 -13.07
CA ASP A 18 -7.59 -0.11 -11.89
C ASP A 18 -7.94 -1.61 -11.86
N TRP A 19 -8.14 -2.22 -13.04
CA TRP A 19 -8.30 -3.68 -13.15
C TRP A 19 -7.04 -4.45 -12.76
N HIS A 20 -5.87 -3.98 -13.20
CA HIS A 20 -4.60 -4.60 -12.80
C HIS A 20 -4.36 -4.46 -11.29
N LEU A 21 -4.64 -3.27 -10.72
CA LEU A 21 -4.55 -3.05 -9.28
C LEU A 21 -5.45 -4.02 -8.51
N THR A 22 -6.75 -4.05 -8.84
CA THR A 22 -7.72 -4.90 -8.15
C THR A 22 -7.38 -6.39 -8.22
N THR A 23 -6.99 -6.90 -9.38
CA THR A 23 -6.57 -8.31 -9.54
C THR A 23 -5.29 -8.65 -8.78
N THR A 24 -4.39 -7.68 -8.60
CA THR A 24 -3.16 -7.86 -7.79
C THR A 24 -3.45 -7.90 -6.30
N ILE A 25 -4.27 -6.98 -5.79
CA ILE A 25 -4.45 -6.79 -4.34
C ILE A 25 -5.44 -7.79 -3.73
N LEU A 26 -6.42 -8.27 -4.50
CA LEU A 26 -7.52 -9.08 -3.96
C LEU A 26 -7.07 -10.42 -3.36
N PRO A 27 -6.22 -11.24 -4.01
CA PRO A 27 -5.75 -12.48 -3.42
C PRO A 27 -4.99 -12.23 -2.11
N TYR A 28 -4.15 -11.20 -2.09
CA TYR A 28 -3.38 -10.80 -0.93
C TYR A 28 -4.28 -10.32 0.22
N ILE A 29 -5.25 -9.45 -0.04
CA ILE A 29 -6.18 -8.97 0.99
C ILE A 29 -7.04 -10.11 1.53
N ASN A 30 -7.47 -11.04 0.68
CA ASN A 30 -8.24 -12.19 1.11
C ASN A 30 -7.46 -13.04 2.14
N SER A 31 -6.16 -13.28 1.94
CA SER A 31 -5.35 -14.01 2.93
C SER A 31 -5.11 -13.20 4.21
N LYS A 32 -4.90 -11.88 4.10
CA LYS A 32 -4.71 -11.01 5.27
C LYS A 32 -5.94 -10.86 6.15
N ILE A 33 -7.14 -10.95 5.58
CA ILE A 33 -8.37 -11.01 6.37
C ILE A 33 -8.45 -12.32 7.20
N ASP A 34 -8.00 -13.46 6.66
CA ASP A 34 -7.94 -14.72 7.42
C ASP A 34 -6.97 -14.61 8.61
N GLU A 35 -5.90 -13.82 8.48
CA GLU A 35 -4.93 -13.49 9.52
C GLU A 35 -5.45 -12.45 10.54
N LYS A 36 -6.71 -12.00 10.40
CA LYS A 36 -7.35 -10.93 11.22
C LYS A 36 -6.67 -9.57 11.09
N THR A 37 -5.96 -9.34 9.98
CA THR A 37 -5.33 -8.06 9.67
C THR A 37 -6.38 -7.07 9.17
N LYS A 38 -6.38 -5.86 9.73
CA LYS A 38 -7.27 -4.79 9.29
C LYS A 38 -6.67 -4.11 8.06
N VAL A 39 -7.46 -4.02 6.98
CA VAL A 39 -7.06 -3.34 5.74
C VAL A 39 -7.78 -2.00 5.64
N ILE A 40 -7.00 -0.94 5.40
CA ILE A 40 -7.42 0.44 5.16
C ILE A 40 -6.87 0.85 3.79
N THR A 41 -7.64 1.62 3.03
CA THR A 41 -7.33 1.97 1.63
C THR A 41 -7.37 3.49 1.44
N ILE A 42 -6.37 4.11 0.83
CA ILE A 42 -6.36 5.55 0.50
C ILE A 42 -6.03 5.67 -0.98
N LEU A 43 -7.05 5.86 -1.81
CA LEU A 43 -6.95 5.68 -3.25
C LEU A 43 -7.14 7.01 -3.96
N GLU A 44 -6.31 7.32 -4.94
CA GLU A 44 -6.51 8.45 -5.84
C GLU A 44 -7.72 8.20 -6.77
N ASN A 45 -7.86 6.97 -7.28
CA ASN A 45 -8.96 6.56 -8.15
C ASN A 45 -9.97 5.68 -7.40
N ASN A 46 -11.25 5.78 -7.79
CA ASN A 46 -12.30 4.90 -7.28
C ASN A 46 -12.27 3.56 -8.03
N ILE A 47 -12.14 2.45 -7.30
CA ILE A 47 -12.09 1.08 -7.85
C ILE A 47 -13.23 0.19 -7.33
N GLU A 48 -14.24 0.77 -6.69
CA GLU A 48 -15.32 0.04 -6.03
C GLU A 48 -16.10 -0.87 -7.00
N GLU A 49 -16.39 -0.38 -8.20
CA GLU A 49 -17.10 -1.18 -9.21
C GLU A 49 -16.26 -2.35 -9.71
N ASN A 50 -14.95 -2.13 -9.93
CA ASN A 50 -14.01 -3.19 -10.31
C ASN A 50 -13.99 -4.31 -9.24
N ILE A 51 -13.94 -3.93 -7.96
CA ILE A 51 -14.00 -4.89 -6.83
C ILE A 51 -15.33 -5.65 -6.85
N LYS A 52 -16.47 -4.96 -6.98
CA LYS A 52 -17.80 -5.59 -7.03
C LYS A 52 -17.91 -6.60 -8.17
N VAL A 53 -17.42 -6.26 -9.35
CA VAL A 53 -17.43 -7.16 -10.50
C VAL A 53 -16.53 -8.38 -10.26
N LEU A 54 -15.33 -8.19 -9.70
CA LEU A 54 -14.44 -9.32 -9.39
C LEU A 54 -15.01 -10.21 -8.28
N MET A 55 -15.65 -9.67 -7.25
CA MET A 55 -16.27 -10.47 -6.18
C MET A 55 -17.41 -11.37 -6.66
N LYS A 56 -18.09 -11.00 -7.75
CA LYS A 56 -19.09 -11.84 -8.41
C LYS A 56 -18.46 -13.00 -9.19
N LYS A 57 -17.26 -12.81 -9.74
CA LYS A 57 -16.57 -13.79 -10.59
C LYS A 57 -15.66 -14.74 -9.81
N LEU A 58 -15.02 -14.26 -8.75
CA LEU A 58 -14.07 -15.03 -7.95
C LEU A 58 -14.78 -15.78 -6.82
N ASN A 59 -14.31 -16.98 -6.46
CA ASN A 59 -14.81 -17.73 -5.31
C ASN A 59 -13.93 -17.50 -4.07
N LEU A 60 -13.89 -16.25 -3.59
CA LEU A 60 -13.15 -15.90 -2.38
C LEU A 60 -13.98 -16.21 -1.12
N LYS A 61 -13.29 -16.59 -0.04
CA LYS A 61 -13.91 -16.88 1.27
C LYS A 61 -14.38 -15.61 1.97
N ASN A 62 -13.56 -14.54 1.92
CA ASN A 62 -13.75 -13.33 2.72
C ASN A 62 -14.45 -12.20 1.93
N LYS A 63 -15.40 -12.56 1.04
CA LYS A 63 -16.06 -11.58 0.14
C LYS A 63 -16.75 -10.45 0.89
N ASN A 64 -17.45 -10.76 1.98
CA ASN A 64 -18.26 -9.77 2.71
C ASN A 64 -17.36 -8.75 3.41
N GLU A 65 -16.25 -9.22 3.96
CA GLU A 65 -15.21 -8.41 4.60
C GLU A 65 -14.52 -7.51 3.57
N ILE A 66 -14.16 -8.06 2.40
CA ILE A 66 -13.59 -7.31 1.28
C ILE A 66 -14.55 -6.20 0.82
N LEU A 67 -15.83 -6.51 0.65
CA LEU A 67 -16.84 -5.54 0.21
C LEU A 67 -17.12 -4.43 1.24
N ARG A 68 -16.72 -4.60 2.50
CA ARG A 68 -16.84 -3.58 3.57
C ARG A 68 -15.65 -2.61 3.61
N ILE A 69 -14.56 -2.89 2.90
CA ILE A 69 -13.43 -1.97 2.78
C ILE A 69 -13.85 -0.79 1.88
N ARG A 70 -13.36 0.43 2.17
CA ARG A 70 -13.67 1.61 1.38
C ARG A 70 -12.86 1.63 0.07
N TRP A 71 -13.50 1.33 -1.05
CA TRP A 71 -12.84 1.31 -2.37
C TRP A 71 -13.01 2.60 -3.19
N THR A 72 -13.59 3.64 -2.59
CA THR A 72 -13.78 4.96 -3.21
C THR A 72 -12.52 5.81 -3.11
N SER A 73 -12.41 6.80 -4.00
CA SER A 73 -11.32 7.76 -3.97
C SER A 73 -11.32 8.60 -2.69
N VAL A 74 -10.13 9.08 -2.31
CA VAL A 74 -9.91 10.05 -1.23
C VAL A 74 -9.27 11.29 -1.87
N ASP A 75 -10.12 12.24 -2.26
CA ASP A 75 -9.69 13.44 -2.98
C ASP A 75 -8.92 14.41 -2.07
N SER A 76 -9.21 14.39 -0.75
CA SER A 76 -8.54 15.27 0.20
C SER A 76 -7.14 14.78 0.55
N LYS A 77 -6.18 15.69 0.38
CA LYS A 77 -4.77 15.51 0.76
C LYS A 77 -4.45 16.16 2.11
N LYS A 78 -5.45 16.72 2.82
CA LYS A 78 -5.25 17.42 4.09
C LYS A 78 -4.94 16.44 5.21
N TYR A 79 -3.97 16.78 6.06
CA TYR A 79 -3.59 15.96 7.22
C TYR A 79 -4.77 15.58 8.11
N THR A 80 -5.68 16.52 8.40
CA THR A 80 -6.85 16.26 9.28
C THR A 80 -7.76 15.17 8.74
N ASP A 81 -7.94 15.11 7.42
CA ASP A 81 -8.85 14.16 6.80
C ASP A 81 -8.23 12.76 6.80
N ILE A 82 -6.92 12.68 6.52
CA ILE A 82 -6.15 11.43 6.62
C ILE A 82 -6.06 10.95 8.07
N GLU A 83 -5.78 11.84 9.03
CA GLU A 83 -5.77 11.52 10.46
C GLU A 83 -7.12 10.97 10.93
N ASN A 84 -8.24 11.54 10.47
CA ASN A 84 -9.58 11.06 10.82
C ASN A 84 -9.85 9.64 10.28
N ILE A 85 -9.45 9.36 9.04
CA ILE A 85 -9.54 8.01 8.44
C ILE A 85 -8.75 7.02 9.31
N LEU A 86 -7.49 7.32 9.59
CA LEU A 86 -6.61 6.42 10.33
C LEU A 86 -7.09 6.19 11.76
N ASN A 87 -7.50 7.24 12.47
CA ASN A 87 -8.03 7.13 13.84
C ASN A 87 -9.32 6.31 13.92
N THR A 88 -10.13 6.32 12.86
CA THR A 88 -11.40 5.59 12.79
C THR A 88 -11.21 4.13 12.42
N GLU A 89 -10.30 3.84 11.49
CA GLU A 89 -10.19 2.51 10.88
C GLU A 89 -9.11 1.62 11.49
N ILE A 90 -8.05 2.19 12.08
CA ILE A 90 -6.95 1.43 12.67
C ILE A 90 -7.38 0.71 13.95
N THR A 91 -6.93 -0.53 14.11
CA THR A 91 -7.11 -1.32 15.33
C THR A 91 -5.80 -1.43 16.10
N LYS A 92 -5.74 -0.91 17.34
CA LYS A 92 -4.50 -0.85 18.14
C LYS A 92 -3.90 -2.22 18.50
N ASN A 93 -4.73 -3.25 18.61
CA ASN A 93 -4.34 -4.60 19.05
C ASN A 93 -4.35 -5.64 17.93
N ALA A 94 -4.37 -5.20 16.66
CA ALA A 94 -4.30 -6.06 15.50
C ALA A 94 -3.24 -5.52 14.53
N GLU A 95 -2.80 -6.38 13.61
CA GLU A 95 -2.01 -5.90 12.49
C GLU A 95 -2.87 -5.04 11.58
N ASN A 96 -2.27 -3.97 11.05
CA ASN A 96 -2.95 -3.07 10.14
C ASN A 96 -2.14 -2.94 8.84
N ILE A 97 -2.85 -2.93 7.73
CA ILE A 97 -2.33 -2.62 6.40
C ILE A 97 -2.99 -1.34 5.92
N ILE A 98 -2.19 -0.34 5.55
CA ILE A 98 -2.65 0.81 4.77
C ILE A 98 -2.21 0.59 3.33
N LEU A 99 -3.17 0.47 2.43
CA LEU A 99 -2.94 0.40 1.00
C LEU A 99 -3.18 1.78 0.38
N ILE A 100 -2.20 2.31 -0.34
CA ILE A 100 -2.26 3.60 -1.00
C ILE A 100 -2.11 3.36 -2.49
N SER A 101 -2.92 4.00 -3.34
CA SER A 101 -2.74 3.92 -4.79
C SER A 101 -2.89 5.26 -5.48
N GLY A 102 -2.00 5.58 -6.40
CA GLY A 102 -2.06 6.79 -7.21
C GLY A 102 -0.74 7.10 -7.91
N ASN A 103 -0.63 8.31 -8.46
CA ASN A 103 0.64 8.84 -8.93
C ASN A 103 1.60 9.11 -7.76
N LYS A 104 2.88 9.33 -8.09
CA LYS A 104 3.94 9.52 -7.09
C LYS A 104 3.66 10.68 -6.13
N ASN A 105 3.22 11.83 -6.66
CA ASN A 105 2.93 13.01 -5.85
C ASN A 105 1.78 12.78 -4.86
N TYR A 106 0.72 12.08 -5.27
CA TYR A 106 -0.36 11.69 -4.39
C TYR A 106 0.17 10.84 -3.23
N ILE A 107 0.89 9.77 -3.55
CA ILE A 107 1.43 8.80 -2.58
C ILE A 107 2.39 9.47 -1.60
N GLU A 108 3.28 10.35 -2.07
CA GLU A 108 4.23 11.08 -1.21
C GLU A 108 3.51 11.96 -0.19
N ILE A 109 2.46 12.68 -0.61
CA ILE A 109 1.67 13.54 0.28
C ILE A 109 0.94 12.69 1.34
N ILE A 110 0.30 11.59 0.93
CA ILE A 110 -0.39 10.70 1.87
C ILE A 110 0.59 10.06 2.84
N ASN A 111 1.75 9.58 2.36
CA ASN A 111 2.80 9.03 3.22
C ASN A 111 3.33 10.05 4.23
N SER A 112 3.52 11.31 3.82
CA SER A 112 3.90 12.38 4.75
C SER A 112 2.87 12.56 5.87
N ASN A 113 1.57 12.54 5.52
CA ASN A 113 0.48 12.61 6.51
C ASN A 113 0.47 11.39 7.43
N ILE A 114 0.65 10.17 6.91
CA ILE A 114 0.72 8.94 7.70
C ILE A 114 1.92 8.98 8.65
N ASN A 115 3.10 9.39 8.18
CA ASN A 115 4.29 9.50 9.03
C ASN A 115 4.07 10.45 10.20
N LYS A 116 3.48 11.62 9.94
CA LYS A 116 3.12 12.59 10.98
C LYS A 116 2.08 12.04 11.97
N TRP A 117 1.16 11.20 11.50
CA TRP A 117 0.20 10.51 12.36
C TRP A 117 0.87 9.41 13.21
N LEU A 118 1.79 8.64 12.62
CA LEU A 118 2.54 7.57 13.29
C LEU A 118 3.39 8.07 14.46
N GLU A 119 3.91 9.30 14.39
CA GLU A 119 4.62 9.94 15.50
C GLU A 119 3.77 10.07 16.78
N LYS A 120 2.44 10.10 16.63
CA LYS A 120 1.47 10.23 17.73
C LYS A 120 0.71 8.93 18.01
N ALA A 121 0.74 7.98 17.08
CA ALA A 121 -0.02 6.75 17.17
C ALA A 121 0.60 5.80 18.20
N ASN A 122 -0.24 5.18 19.03
CA ASN A 122 0.16 4.10 19.92
C ASN A 122 -0.19 2.75 19.26
N ILE A 123 0.64 2.32 18.31
CA ILE A 123 0.49 1.06 17.57
C ILE A 123 1.79 0.26 17.60
N LYS A 124 1.67 -1.08 17.58
CA LYS A 124 2.84 -1.98 17.65
C LYS A 124 3.51 -2.15 16.28
N SER A 125 2.73 -2.45 15.25
CA SER A 125 3.21 -2.64 13.89
C SER A 125 2.17 -2.17 12.88
N ILE A 126 2.66 -1.74 11.72
CA ILE A 126 1.83 -1.36 10.59
C ILE A 126 2.57 -1.69 9.28
N LYS A 127 1.82 -2.14 8.29
CA LYS A 127 2.32 -2.31 6.93
C LYS A 127 1.73 -1.23 6.04
N ILE A 128 2.56 -0.58 5.24
CA ILE A 128 2.14 0.42 4.26
C ILE A 128 2.47 -0.14 2.88
N ILE A 129 1.49 -0.16 1.97
CA ILE A 129 1.66 -0.68 0.63
C ILE A 129 1.34 0.41 -0.37
N ASP A 130 2.37 0.93 -1.02
CA ASP A 130 2.30 2.02 -1.98
C ASP A 130 2.22 1.45 -3.41
N PHE A 131 1.04 1.51 -4.01
CA PHE A 131 0.82 1.11 -5.41
C PHE A 131 0.96 2.31 -6.34
N PHE A 132 2.02 2.32 -7.14
CA PHE A 132 2.31 3.36 -8.12
C PHE A 132 1.74 2.99 -9.49
N GLU A 133 1.20 3.98 -10.20
CA GLU A 133 0.89 3.82 -11.62
C GLU A 133 2.18 3.55 -12.42
N VAL A 134 2.18 2.61 -13.35
CA VAL A 134 3.37 2.17 -14.11
C VAL A 134 3.99 3.31 -14.93
N THR A 135 3.25 4.37 -15.22
CA THR A 135 3.78 5.57 -15.87
C THR A 135 4.94 6.20 -15.07
N GLU A 136 4.99 5.98 -13.75
CA GLU A 136 6.07 6.40 -12.85
C GLU A 136 7.32 5.50 -12.92
N PHE A 137 7.19 4.29 -13.48
CA PHE A 137 8.26 3.28 -13.58
C PHE A 137 9.47 3.79 -14.37
N ASN A 138 9.23 4.57 -15.43
CA ASN A 138 10.27 4.95 -16.38
C ASN A 138 11.23 6.04 -15.87
N ASN A 139 10.87 6.81 -14.84
CA ASN A 139 11.65 7.98 -14.42
C ASN A 139 12.20 7.89 -12.99
N ASN A 140 11.64 7.05 -12.11
CA ASN A 140 11.91 7.12 -10.67
C ASN A 140 11.95 5.76 -9.94
N ILE A 141 12.04 4.64 -10.66
CA ILE A 141 11.92 3.32 -10.05
C ILE A 141 12.95 3.05 -8.94
N VAL A 142 14.22 3.40 -9.13
CA VAL A 142 15.26 3.15 -8.11
C VAL A 142 14.92 3.84 -6.79
N ASN A 143 14.49 5.11 -6.84
CA ASN A 143 14.09 5.88 -5.66
C ASN A 143 12.85 5.28 -4.98
N ILE A 144 11.89 4.78 -5.77
CA ILE A 144 10.73 4.07 -5.22
C ILE A 144 11.21 2.81 -4.52
N LEU A 145 11.97 1.95 -5.20
CA LEU A 145 12.45 0.69 -4.64
C LEU A 145 13.30 0.90 -3.37
N ASP A 146 14.21 1.87 -3.35
CA ASP A 146 15.04 2.19 -2.18
C ASP A 146 14.23 2.67 -0.96
N GLY A 147 13.03 3.20 -1.19
CA GLY A 147 12.11 3.65 -0.14
C GLY A 147 11.23 2.54 0.46
N HIS A 148 11.34 1.30 -0.02
CA HIS A 148 10.50 0.18 0.40
C HIS A 148 11.34 -1.06 0.73
N ASP A 149 10.81 -1.90 1.61
CA ASP A 149 11.44 -3.14 2.04
C ASP A 149 11.22 -4.26 1.01
N LYS A 150 10.01 -4.32 0.43
CA LYS A 150 9.58 -5.40 -0.48
C LYS A 150 8.69 -4.89 -1.61
N ILE A 151 8.42 -5.76 -2.57
CA ILE A 151 7.43 -5.55 -3.62
C ILE A 151 6.24 -6.49 -3.46
N LEU A 152 5.04 -5.97 -3.66
CA LEU A 152 3.81 -6.74 -3.82
C LEU A 152 3.45 -6.81 -5.30
N ASN A 153 3.36 -8.03 -5.83
CA ASN A 153 2.84 -8.31 -7.16
C ASN A 153 1.78 -9.41 -7.12
N THR A 154 1.35 -9.91 -8.28
CA THR A 154 0.31 -10.95 -8.38
C THR A 154 0.71 -12.29 -7.74
N SER A 155 2.00 -12.50 -7.48
CA SER A 155 2.53 -13.68 -6.76
C SER A 155 2.66 -13.48 -5.25
N GLY A 156 2.32 -12.29 -4.73
CA GLY A 156 2.43 -11.93 -3.32
C GLY A 156 3.63 -11.04 -3.01
N GLU A 157 4.02 -11.01 -1.73
CA GLU A 157 5.19 -10.25 -1.26
C GLU A 157 6.48 -10.92 -1.71
N ARG A 158 7.40 -10.15 -2.29
CA ARG A 158 8.70 -10.61 -2.79
C ARG A 158 9.79 -9.63 -2.39
N GLU A 159 11.00 -10.14 -2.27
CA GLU A 159 12.18 -9.29 -2.13
C GLU A 159 12.41 -8.52 -3.43
N ILE A 160 12.82 -7.25 -3.33
CA ILE A 160 13.00 -6.38 -4.51
C ILE A 160 14.02 -7.00 -5.47
N SER A 161 15.09 -7.58 -4.94
CA SER A 161 16.15 -8.24 -5.70
C SER A 161 15.69 -9.51 -6.42
N GLU A 162 14.59 -10.15 -6.00
CA GLU A 162 14.04 -11.31 -6.71
C GLU A 162 13.22 -10.93 -7.95
N VAL A 163 12.76 -9.68 -8.01
CA VAL A 163 11.88 -9.19 -9.08
C VAL A 163 12.66 -8.32 -10.07
N PHE A 164 13.67 -7.59 -9.60
CA PHE A 164 14.51 -6.71 -10.42
C PHE A 164 15.97 -7.18 -10.40
N ASP A 165 16.30 -8.08 -11.32
CA ASP A 165 17.68 -8.45 -11.61
C ASP A 165 18.48 -7.19 -11.99
N GLY A 166 19.63 -6.98 -11.33
CA GLY A 166 20.49 -5.81 -11.54
C GLY A 166 20.14 -4.56 -10.71
N TYR A 167 19.09 -4.58 -9.87
CA TYR A 167 18.77 -3.46 -8.96
C TYR A 167 19.96 -3.07 -8.06
N GLN A 168 20.72 -4.06 -7.57
CA GLN A 168 21.93 -3.80 -6.80
C GLN A 168 23.02 -3.09 -7.62
N ASP A 169 23.11 -3.37 -8.92
CA ASP A 169 24.07 -2.71 -9.81
C ASP A 169 23.70 -1.24 -10.05
N PHE A 170 22.40 -0.93 -10.20
CA PHE A 170 21.91 0.45 -10.27
C PHE A 170 22.19 1.24 -8.98
N LYS A 171 21.99 0.61 -7.82
CA LYS A 171 22.26 1.22 -6.50
C LYS A 171 23.74 1.54 -6.31
N ASN A 172 24.63 0.66 -6.76
CA ASN A 172 26.07 0.87 -6.70
C ASN A 172 26.55 1.99 -7.63
N VAL A 173 25.94 2.18 -8.79
CA VAL A 173 26.27 3.28 -9.71
C VAL A 173 25.74 4.63 -9.18
N ALA A 174 24.54 4.66 -8.61
CA ALA A 174 23.93 5.88 -8.06
C ALA A 174 24.66 6.42 -6.82
N ASN A 175 25.21 5.54 -5.97
CA ASN A 175 25.94 5.93 -4.76
C ASN A 175 27.42 6.30 -4.98
N ASN A 176 27.94 6.11 -6.21
CA ASN A 176 29.32 6.42 -6.59
C ASN A 176 29.44 7.72 -7.41
N ASN A 177 28.36 8.49 -7.56
CA ASN A 177 28.30 9.83 -8.16
C ASN A 177 27.81 10.85 -7.13
#